data_AF-A0A0S8FMY3-F1
#
_entry.id   AF-A0A0S8FMY3-F1
#
_cell.length_a   1.000
_cell.length_b   1.000
_cell.length_c   1.000
_cell.angle_alpha   90.00
_cell.angle_beta   90.00
_cell.angle_gamma   90.00
#
_symmetry.space_group_name_H-M   'P 1'
#
loop_
_entity.id
_entity.type
_entity.pdbx_description
1 polymer ?
#
loop_
_entity_poly.entity_id
_entity_poly.type
_entity_poly.pdbx_seq_one_letter_code
_entity_poly.pdbx_strand_id
1 'polypeptide(L)'
;MVAGFHRDWFSEKTYESADDCLVCHGAIGDDILTTGHWKWQGTALGIEGFEGQTHGKNDIINNFCVAVPTNEGRCAQCHIGIGYNGTDFDFTDPSNIDCLVCHDQTGTYAKAPKTAGAPPADLDLQPIAQSVARNAGRPTRDNCIFCHANAGGGDNVKHGDLAMSIADTTREYDVHMGTDGGDVDCVFCHDVDRDGDFNPTSHGIGGMAYHSNDEGNMKYCTDCHSPSVHDGKPVEIIFSSHTTLACQVCHIPTFARETSTKVFWDWSTAGDKEAEQPTDPDDPTRVTYDWMKGTFDWAFNVRPTLLYQERHPDGYGKWEKMLINATDGFTEQPVVLARPAGDRFTPGAMIYPFKEMPGKQPADAVNNIVLVPHLYPGSDGPNAYWALTDWNLALQDGAAQTAQPYSGEYTFVETVMYLSVNHEIAPKEQAYGYGGAASCTDCHGADQIDFTLLGCTGDPFSGGDCP
;
A
#
# COMPACT_ATOMS: atom_id res chain seq x y z
N MET A 1 -28.86 -15.65 -14.00
CA MET A 1 -30.10 -14.84 -13.91
C MET A 1 -29.76 -13.38 -13.57
N VAL A 2 -29.04 -13.10 -12.47
CA VAL A 2 -28.64 -11.73 -12.06
C VAL A 2 -27.81 -10.98 -13.12
N ALA A 3 -26.80 -11.63 -13.73
CA ALA A 3 -26.01 -11.02 -14.79
C ALA A 3 -26.83 -10.65 -16.05
N GLY A 4 -27.85 -11.45 -16.37
CA GLY A 4 -28.77 -11.15 -17.47
C GLY A 4 -29.62 -9.91 -17.17
N PHE A 5 -30.09 -9.79 -15.93
CA PHE A 5 -30.85 -8.61 -15.49
C PHE A 5 -30.03 -7.32 -15.59
N HIS A 6 -28.78 -7.30 -15.12
CA HIS A 6 -27.93 -6.10 -15.22
C HIS A 6 -27.67 -5.70 -16.67
N ARG A 7 -27.37 -6.67 -17.54
CA ARG A 7 -27.23 -6.44 -18.97
C ARG A 7 -28.50 -5.83 -19.57
N ASP A 8 -29.66 -6.41 -19.27
CA ASP A 8 -30.93 -5.98 -19.86
C ASP A 8 -31.35 -4.60 -19.33
N TRP A 9 -31.17 -4.33 -18.02
CA TRP A 9 -31.38 -3.01 -17.41
C TRP A 9 -30.55 -1.93 -18.13
N PHE A 10 -29.25 -2.15 -18.25
CA PHE A 10 -28.34 -1.26 -18.98
C PHE A 10 -28.41 -1.44 -20.51
N SER A 11 -29.37 -2.18 -21.05
CA SER A 11 -29.70 -2.13 -22.48
C SER A 11 -30.86 -1.16 -22.75
N GLU A 12 -31.71 -0.94 -21.75
CA GLU A 12 -32.85 -0.02 -21.80
C GLU A 12 -32.56 1.34 -21.17
N LYS A 13 -31.63 1.38 -20.20
CA LYS A 13 -31.20 2.59 -19.49
C LYS A 13 -29.72 2.88 -19.77
N THR A 14 -29.45 4.05 -20.31
CA THR A 14 -28.07 4.56 -20.43
C THR A 14 -27.49 4.77 -19.04
N TYR A 15 -26.25 4.33 -18.83
CA TYR A 15 -25.50 4.62 -17.63
C TYR A 15 -24.94 6.04 -17.70
N GLU A 16 -25.30 6.88 -16.72
CA GLU A 16 -24.87 8.27 -16.61
C GLU A 16 -24.00 8.48 -15.36
N SER A 17 -24.36 7.87 -14.23
CA SER A 17 -23.66 8.04 -12.95
C SER A 17 -23.92 6.88 -11.99
N ALA A 18 -23.32 6.96 -10.79
CA ALA A 18 -23.58 6.05 -9.69
C ALA A 18 -25.08 5.96 -9.32
N ASP A 19 -25.86 7.02 -9.53
CA ASP A 19 -27.29 7.05 -9.22
C ASP A 19 -28.05 5.91 -9.89
N ASP A 20 -27.63 5.51 -11.09
CA ASP A 20 -28.24 4.41 -11.83
C ASP A 20 -28.07 3.05 -11.16
N CYS A 21 -26.99 2.88 -10.38
CA CYS A 21 -26.76 1.73 -9.50
C CYS A 21 -27.57 1.89 -8.21
N LEU A 22 -27.55 3.08 -7.61
CA LEU A 22 -28.11 3.36 -6.29
C LEU A 22 -29.64 3.24 -6.24
N VAL A 23 -30.34 3.35 -7.38
CA VAL A 23 -31.79 3.04 -7.47
C VAL A 23 -32.12 1.65 -6.91
N CYS A 24 -31.22 0.67 -7.07
CA CYS A 24 -31.38 -0.67 -6.50
C CYS A 24 -30.41 -0.97 -5.35
N HIS A 25 -29.28 -0.27 -5.29
CA HIS A 25 -28.17 -0.52 -4.36
C HIS A 25 -27.96 0.62 -3.35
N GLY A 26 -28.99 1.40 -3.02
CA GLY A 26 -28.87 2.55 -2.10
C GLY A 26 -28.26 2.21 -0.75
N ALA A 27 -28.65 1.08 -0.13
CA ALA A 27 -28.07 0.63 1.14
C ALA A 27 -26.58 0.26 1.03
N ILE A 28 -26.14 -0.20 -0.15
CA ILE A 28 -24.71 -0.44 -0.43
C ILE A 28 -23.98 0.90 -0.56
N GLY A 29 -24.59 1.89 -1.21
CA GLY A 29 -24.07 3.25 -1.27
C GLY A 29 -23.83 3.80 0.14
N ASP A 30 -24.85 3.74 1.01
CA ASP A 30 -24.77 4.21 2.40
C ASP A 30 -23.63 3.51 3.18
N ASP A 31 -23.43 2.21 2.96
CA ASP A 31 -22.39 1.42 3.59
C ASP A 31 -20.98 1.80 3.12
N ILE A 32 -20.79 1.95 1.79
CA ILE A 32 -19.52 2.41 1.19
C ILE A 32 -19.09 3.75 1.78
N LEU A 33 -20.03 4.68 2.02
CA LEU A 33 -19.71 5.99 2.61
C LEU A 33 -19.09 5.89 4.02
N THR A 34 -19.19 4.74 4.68
CA THR A 34 -18.60 4.50 6.01
C THR A 34 -17.16 3.98 5.95
N THR A 35 -16.75 3.40 4.82
CA THR A 35 -15.50 2.66 4.62
C THR A 35 -14.26 3.54 4.59
N GLY A 36 -13.11 2.95 4.93
CA GLY A 36 -11.77 3.52 4.77
C GLY A 36 -11.35 3.68 3.32
N HIS A 37 -11.85 2.86 2.39
CA HIS A 37 -11.66 3.06 0.95
C HIS A 37 -12.31 4.38 0.48
N TRP A 38 -13.51 4.70 0.98
CA TRP A 38 -14.19 5.97 0.68
C TRP A 38 -13.60 7.15 1.45
N LYS A 39 -13.46 7.04 2.77
CA LYS A 39 -13.05 8.19 3.59
C LYS A 39 -11.55 8.46 3.53
N TRP A 40 -10.75 7.48 3.08
CA TRP A 40 -9.29 7.45 3.25
C TRP A 40 -8.82 7.56 4.70
N GLN A 41 -9.71 7.23 5.64
CA GLN A 41 -9.47 7.20 7.07
C GLN A 41 -10.52 6.32 7.75
N GLY A 42 -10.27 5.92 8.98
CA GLY A 42 -11.13 5.05 9.75
C GLY A 42 -10.65 4.97 11.18
N THR A 43 -11.28 4.13 11.98
CA THR A 43 -10.84 3.88 13.36
C THR A 43 -9.46 3.21 13.32
N ALA A 44 -8.46 3.93 13.80
CA ALA A 44 -7.10 3.44 13.90
C ALA A 44 -7.00 2.47 15.07
N LEU A 45 -6.91 1.17 14.80
CA LEU A 45 -6.64 0.16 15.83
C LEU A 45 -5.15 -0.21 15.85
N GLY A 46 -4.49 -0.08 14.71
CA GLY A 46 -3.09 -0.46 14.52
C GLY A 46 -2.07 0.67 14.64
N ILE A 47 -2.41 1.84 15.20
CA ILE A 47 -1.43 2.92 15.44
C ILE A 47 -1.19 3.06 16.94
N GLU A 48 0.05 2.83 17.35
CA GLU A 48 0.44 2.89 18.76
C GLU A 48 0.22 4.29 19.35
N GLY A 49 -0.56 4.37 20.44
CA GLY A 49 -0.88 5.62 21.13
C GLY A 49 -2.07 6.39 20.54
N PHE A 50 -2.63 5.90 19.42
CA PHE A 50 -3.76 6.51 18.72
C PHE A 50 -4.94 5.55 18.57
N GLU A 51 -4.99 4.49 19.37
CA GLU A 51 -6.03 3.47 19.29
C GLU A 51 -7.43 4.08 19.50
N GLY A 52 -8.35 3.77 18.59
CA GLY A 52 -9.72 4.26 18.63
C GLY A 52 -9.90 5.68 18.06
N GLN A 53 -8.82 6.36 17.67
CA GLN A 53 -8.90 7.66 16.99
C GLN A 53 -9.15 7.48 15.48
N THR A 54 -9.42 8.56 14.76
CA THR A 54 -9.63 8.51 13.30
C THR A 54 -8.35 8.93 12.58
N HIS A 55 -7.74 8.00 11.86
CA HIS A 55 -6.54 8.26 11.05
C HIS A 55 -6.59 7.48 9.74
N GLY A 56 -5.69 7.82 8.81
CA GLY A 56 -5.50 7.09 7.57
C GLY A 56 -4.68 7.86 6.56
N LYS A 57 -4.91 7.59 5.27
CA LYS A 57 -4.17 8.25 4.20
C LYS A 57 -4.33 9.78 4.18
N ASN A 58 -5.38 10.32 4.78
CA ASN A 58 -5.59 11.78 4.86
C ASN A 58 -4.55 12.50 5.73
N ASP A 59 -3.99 11.83 6.74
CA ASP A 59 -3.10 12.46 7.72
C ASP A 59 -1.79 11.70 7.97
N ILE A 60 -1.57 10.57 7.31
CA ILE A 60 -0.28 9.86 7.30
C ILE A 60 0.70 10.52 6.33
N ILE A 61 1.90 10.80 6.84
CA ILE A 61 3.05 11.24 6.05
C ILE A 61 3.89 10.02 5.64
N ASN A 62 4.26 9.93 4.36
CA ASN A 62 5.19 8.94 3.80
C ASN A 62 6.40 9.60 3.12
N ASN A 63 7.32 8.80 2.58
CA ASN A 63 8.48 9.27 1.81
C ASN A 63 8.39 8.97 0.31
N PHE A 64 7.16 8.86 -0.21
CA PHE A 64 6.87 8.85 -1.63
C PHE A 64 6.41 10.25 -2.07
N CYS A 65 5.11 10.42 -2.30
CA CYS A 65 4.49 11.72 -2.60
C CYS A 65 4.19 12.54 -1.33
N VAL A 66 4.78 12.18 -0.20
CA VAL A 66 4.67 12.84 1.11
C VAL A 66 3.29 12.71 1.76
N ALA A 67 2.28 13.47 1.34
CA ALA A 67 0.94 13.40 1.94
C ALA A 67 -0.16 13.84 0.96
N VAL A 68 -1.40 13.53 1.30
CA VAL A 68 -2.59 13.87 0.49
C VAL A 68 -2.97 15.36 0.51
N PRO A 69 -2.96 16.06 1.67
CA PRO A 69 -3.39 17.45 1.73
C PRO A 69 -2.66 18.30 0.68
N THR A 70 -3.40 19.18 0.00
CA THR A 70 -3.02 20.05 -1.13
C THR A 70 -2.73 19.31 -2.44
N ASN A 71 -2.91 18.00 -2.46
CA ASN A 71 -2.60 17.13 -3.60
C ASN A 71 -3.75 16.17 -3.93
N GLU A 72 -4.94 16.40 -3.39
CA GLU A 72 -6.10 15.49 -3.43
C GLU A 72 -6.43 15.12 -4.87
N GLY A 73 -6.53 16.12 -5.76
CA GLY A 73 -6.91 15.90 -7.17
C GLY A 73 -5.94 15.01 -7.95
N ARG A 74 -4.67 14.93 -7.54
CA ARG A 74 -3.71 13.98 -8.10
C ARG A 74 -3.83 12.62 -7.44
N CYS A 75 -3.94 12.59 -6.12
CA CYS A 75 -4.04 11.35 -5.34
C CYS A 75 -5.34 10.60 -5.63
N ALA A 76 -6.41 11.32 -5.94
CA ALA A 76 -7.77 10.82 -6.11
C ALA A 76 -7.97 10.04 -7.42
N GLN A 77 -6.96 10.00 -8.29
CA GLN A 77 -6.91 8.98 -9.35
C GLN A 77 -7.00 7.56 -8.75
N CYS A 78 -6.62 7.36 -7.48
CA CYS A 78 -6.76 6.10 -6.77
C CYS A 78 -7.83 6.12 -5.66
N HIS A 79 -8.71 7.12 -5.65
CA HIS A 79 -9.88 7.15 -4.75
C HIS A 79 -11.04 6.38 -5.40
N ILE A 80 -11.93 5.79 -4.61
CA ILE A 80 -13.12 5.07 -5.13
C ILE A 80 -14.32 6.00 -5.39
N GLY A 81 -14.06 7.30 -5.51
CA GLY A 81 -15.03 8.32 -5.89
C GLY A 81 -14.58 9.10 -7.11
N ILE A 82 -15.45 10.02 -7.52
CA ILE A 82 -15.26 10.91 -8.66
C ILE A 82 -15.32 12.36 -8.15
N GLY A 83 -14.29 13.15 -8.45
CA GLY A 83 -14.26 14.58 -8.15
C GLY A 83 -13.60 14.96 -6.83
N TYR A 84 -12.92 14.04 -6.14
CA TYR A 84 -12.22 14.37 -4.90
C TYR A 84 -11.00 15.27 -5.16
N ASN A 85 -11.22 16.58 -5.02
CA ASN A 85 -10.22 17.62 -5.20
C ASN A 85 -10.42 18.74 -4.17
N GLY A 86 -9.39 19.00 -3.36
CA GLY A 86 -9.45 19.97 -2.27
C GLY A 86 -10.32 19.53 -1.09
N THR A 87 -10.58 20.47 -0.18
CA THR A 87 -11.28 20.22 1.09
C THR A 87 -12.81 20.15 0.98
N ASP A 88 -13.38 20.58 -0.15
CA ASP A 88 -14.83 20.76 -0.32
C ASP A 88 -15.56 19.52 -0.86
N PHE A 89 -14.87 18.38 -1.00
CA PHE A 89 -15.47 17.14 -1.48
C PHE A 89 -16.52 16.60 -0.49
N ASP A 90 -17.72 16.30 -0.99
CA ASP A 90 -18.83 15.81 -0.16
C ASP A 90 -18.75 14.29 0.05
N PHE A 91 -18.13 13.90 1.15
CA PHE A 91 -18.07 12.50 1.59
C PHE A 91 -19.42 11.92 2.06
N THR A 92 -20.50 12.71 2.05
CA THR A 92 -21.85 12.25 2.42
C THR A 92 -22.75 11.99 1.21
N ASP A 93 -22.30 12.35 0.00
CA ASP A 93 -23.07 12.16 -1.23
C ASP A 93 -22.69 10.85 -1.93
N PRO A 94 -23.58 9.83 -1.93
CA PRO A 94 -23.30 8.55 -2.56
C PRO A 94 -23.25 8.63 -4.09
N SER A 95 -23.77 9.70 -4.72
CA SER A 95 -23.71 9.86 -6.18
C SER A 95 -22.28 10.04 -6.70
N ASN A 96 -21.35 10.41 -5.82
CA ASN A 96 -19.92 10.55 -6.11
C ASN A 96 -19.14 9.22 -6.07
N ILE A 97 -19.78 8.10 -5.71
CA ILE A 97 -19.14 6.78 -5.65
C ILE A 97 -18.82 6.27 -7.06
N ASP A 98 -17.60 5.81 -7.28
CA ASP A 98 -17.23 5.07 -8.49
C ASP A 98 -17.49 3.58 -8.30
N CYS A 99 -18.69 3.10 -8.65
CA CYS A 99 -19.00 1.67 -8.58
C CYS A 99 -18.22 0.85 -9.61
N LEU A 100 -17.82 1.45 -10.74
CA LEU A 100 -17.28 0.72 -11.89
C LEU A 100 -15.82 0.35 -11.70
N VAL A 101 -15.04 1.14 -10.94
CA VAL A 101 -13.62 0.84 -10.68
C VAL A 101 -13.41 -0.54 -10.06
N CYS A 102 -14.28 -0.94 -9.13
CA CYS A 102 -14.20 -2.24 -8.46
C CYS A 102 -14.95 -3.35 -9.20
N HIS A 103 -16.01 -3.03 -9.94
CA HIS A 103 -16.92 -4.03 -10.49
C HIS A 103 -16.85 -4.21 -12.00
N ASP A 104 -16.01 -3.47 -12.73
CA ASP A 104 -15.80 -3.72 -14.16
C ASP A 104 -15.37 -5.18 -14.41
N GLN A 105 -16.06 -5.86 -15.33
CA GLN A 105 -15.76 -7.22 -15.79
C GLN A 105 -15.41 -7.26 -17.28
N THR A 106 -15.11 -6.10 -17.87
CA THR A 106 -14.65 -5.98 -19.26
C THR A 106 -13.13 -5.80 -19.36
N GLY A 107 -12.48 -5.31 -18.30
CA GLY A 107 -11.06 -4.94 -18.31
C GLY A 107 -10.79 -3.65 -19.08
N THR A 108 -11.80 -2.80 -19.25
CA THR A 108 -11.71 -1.57 -20.07
C THR A 108 -11.95 -0.30 -19.26
N TYR A 109 -12.46 -0.40 -18.03
CA TYR A 109 -12.61 0.77 -17.17
C TYR A 109 -11.24 1.39 -16.85
N ALA A 110 -11.17 2.71 -16.89
CA ALA A 110 -9.98 3.46 -16.51
C ALA A 110 -10.38 4.82 -15.92
N LYS A 111 -9.57 5.32 -14.98
CA LYS A 111 -9.66 6.72 -14.53
C LYS A 111 -8.65 7.57 -15.30
N ALA A 112 -9.09 8.73 -15.78
CA ALA A 112 -8.20 9.63 -16.50
C ALA A 112 -7.17 10.26 -15.54
N PRO A 113 -5.92 10.48 -15.99
CA PRO A 113 -4.96 11.23 -15.21
C PRO A 113 -5.46 12.67 -14.96
N LYS A 114 -5.23 13.20 -13.76
CA LYS A 114 -5.47 14.63 -13.42
C LYS A 114 -6.95 15.06 -13.40
N THR A 115 -7.89 14.12 -13.33
CA THR A 115 -9.34 14.40 -13.32
C THR A 115 -10.00 14.12 -11.97
N ALA A 116 -9.22 14.04 -10.88
CA ALA A 116 -9.74 13.73 -9.54
C ALA A 116 -10.61 12.46 -9.50
N GLY A 117 -10.24 11.44 -10.28
CA GLY A 117 -10.93 10.15 -10.34
C GLY A 117 -11.95 10.00 -11.47
N ALA A 118 -12.28 11.02 -12.27
CA ALA A 118 -13.22 10.81 -13.38
C ALA A 118 -12.63 9.93 -14.50
N PRO A 119 -13.43 9.07 -15.15
CA PRO A 119 -13.00 8.32 -16.34
C PRO A 119 -12.71 9.25 -17.53
N PRO A 120 -11.99 8.78 -18.57
CA PRO A 120 -11.87 9.49 -19.83
C PRO A 120 -13.25 9.83 -20.43
N ALA A 121 -13.39 11.03 -21.00
CA ALA A 121 -14.67 11.51 -21.52
C ALA A 121 -15.19 10.72 -22.74
N ASP A 122 -14.30 10.03 -23.45
CA ASP A 122 -14.59 9.20 -24.62
C ASP A 122 -14.70 7.70 -24.29
N LEU A 123 -14.55 7.31 -23.02
CA LEU A 123 -14.73 5.94 -22.58
C LEU A 123 -16.23 5.57 -22.60
N ASP A 124 -16.58 4.52 -23.35
CA ASP A 124 -17.95 4.00 -23.35
C ASP A 124 -18.21 3.19 -22.06
N LEU A 125 -18.88 3.82 -21.10
CA LEU A 125 -19.23 3.21 -19.81
C LEU A 125 -20.37 2.19 -19.91
N GLN A 126 -21.12 2.16 -21.02
CA GLN A 126 -22.28 1.29 -21.17
C GLN A 126 -21.95 -0.21 -21.12
N PRO A 127 -20.98 -0.73 -21.90
CA PRO A 127 -20.60 -2.14 -21.82
C PRO A 127 -20.01 -2.51 -20.44
N ILE A 128 -19.38 -1.56 -19.77
CA ILE A 128 -18.81 -1.72 -18.43
C ILE A 128 -19.94 -1.90 -17.42
N ALA A 129 -20.93 -0.99 -17.39
CA ALA A 129 -22.11 -1.08 -16.53
C ALA A 129 -22.91 -2.38 -16.77
N GLN A 130 -23.05 -2.82 -18.02
CA GLN A 130 -23.68 -4.11 -18.35
C GLN A 130 -22.90 -5.34 -17.83
N SER A 131 -21.62 -5.17 -17.52
CA SER A 131 -20.73 -6.26 -17.13
C SER A 131 -20.69 -6.52 -15.62
N VAL A 132 -21.09 -5.57 -14.79
CA VAL A 132 -20.79 -5.54 -13.34
C VAL A 132 -21.27 -6.74 -12.55
N ALA A 133 -22.29 -7.46 -13.03
CA ALA A 133 -22.81 -8.67 -12.37
C ALA A 133 -22.31 -9.99 -12.99
N ARG A 134 -21.42 -9.94 -13.99
CA ARG A 134 -20.64 -11.11 -14.42
C ARG A 134 -19.73 -11.53 -13.27
N ASN A 135 -19.25 -12.78 -13.30
CA ASN A 135 -18.48 -13.36 -12.20
C ASN A 135 -19.14 -13.18 -10.80
N ALA A 136 -20.48 -13.20 -10.76
CA ALA A 136 -21.27 -12.93 -9.55
C ALA A 136 -20.98 -11.56 -8.89
N GLY A 137 -20.49 -10.59 -9.66
CA GLY A 137 -20.14 -9.25 -9.19
C GLY A 137 -18.83 -9.18 -8.41
N ARG A 138 -18.04 -10.26 -8.40
CA ARG A 138 -16.76 -10.30 -7.69
C ARG A 138 -15.72 -9.50 -8.48
N PRO A 139 -15.03 -8.54 -7.84
CA PRO A 139 -13.87 -7.88 -8.42
C PRO A 139 -12.82 -8.89 -8.87
N THR A 140 -12.18 -8.60 -9.99
CA THR A 140 -10.99 -9.29 -10.49
C THR A 140 -9.73 -8.65 -9.91
N ARG A 141 -8.57 -9.30 -10.06
CA ARG A 141 -7.26 -8.70 -9.70
C ARG A 141 -7.06 -7.32 -10.34
N ASP A 142 -7.42 -7.14 -11.61
CA ASP A 142 -7.26 -5.88 -12.36
C ASP A 142 -7.94 -4.69 -11.68
N ASN A 143 -9.13 -4.91 -11.12
CA ASN A 143 -9.90 -3.87 -10.43
C ASN A 143 -9.13 -3.30 -9.23
N CYS A 144 -8.47 -4.17 -8.46
CA CYS A 144 -7.74 -3.78 -7.26
C CYS A 144 -6.39 -3.12 -7.63
N ILE A 145 -5.65 -3.74 -8.54
CA ILE A 145 -4.25 -3.36 -8.81
C ILE A 145 -4.14 -2.05 -9.59
N PHE A 146 -5.21 -1.62 -10.28
CA PHE A 146 -5.29 -0.28 -10.86
C PHE A 146 -4.82 0.80 -9.87
N CYS A 147 -5.25 0.71 -8.60
CA CYS A 147 -4.81 1.60 -7.52
C CYS A 147 -3.61 1.03 -6.75
N HIS A 148 -3.69 -0.24 -6.34
CA HIS A 148 -2.75 -0.81 -5.38
C HIS A 148 -1.34 -1.00 -5.94
N ALA A 149 -1.21 -1.45 -7.21
CA ALA A 149 0.09 -1.58 -7.85
C ALA A 149 0.69 -0.23 -8.25
N ASN A 150 -0.15 0.78 -8.53
CA ASN A 150 0.28 2.12 -8.92
C ASN A 150 0.52 3.08 -7.73
N ALA A 151 0.40 2.59 -6.50
CA ALA A 151 0.63 3.38 -5.30
C ALA A 151 2.04 3.97 -5.30
N GLY A 152 2.17 5.23 -4.87
CA GLY A 152 3.44 5.97 -4.96
C GLY A 152 3.72 6.59 -6.34
N GLY A 153 2.77 6.50 -7.28
CA GLY A 153 2.77 7.25 -8.53
C GLY A 153 3.26 6.49 -9.76
N GLY A 154 3.25 5.16 -9.72
CA GLY A 154 3.58 4.27 -10.83
C GLY A 154 3.59 2.81 -10.41
N ASP A 155 3.64 1.92 -11.40
CA ASP A 155 3.61 0.47 -11.19
C ASP A 155 4.75 -0.01 -10.27
N ASN A 156 4.42 -0.87 -9.31
CA ASN A 156 5.24 -1.41 -8.24
C ASN A 156 6.15 -0.38 -7.52
N VAL A 157 5.79 0.90 -7.48
CA VAL A 157 6.66 1.93 -6.86
C VAL A 157 6.69 1.79 -5.35
N LYS A 158 5.53 1.65 -4.71
CA LYS A 158 5.40 1.76 -3.25
C LYS A 158 5.59 0.43 -2.53
N HIS A 159 4.73 -0.55 -2.79
CA HIS A 159 4.66 -1.79 -2.00
C HIS A 159 5.84 -2.72 -2.26
N GLY A 160 6.19 -2.94 -3.54
CA GLY A 160 7.28 -3.82 -3.94
C GLY A 160 6.84 -5.26 -4.19
N ASP A 161 5.77 -5.71 -3.54
CA ASP A 161 5.15 -7.03 -3.71
C ASP A 161 3.81 -6.98 -4.48
N LEU A 162 3.45 -5.81 -5.03
CA LEU A 162 2.21 -5.61 -5.79
C LEU A 162 2.50 -4.80 -7.05
N ALA A 163 2.51 -5.51 -8.18
CA ALA A 163 2.73 -4.96 -9.52
C ALA A 163 1.52 -5.23 -10.42
N MET A 164 1.41 -4.49 -11.53
CA MET A 164 0.37 -4.72 -12.54
C MET A 164 0.49 -6.12 -13.17
N SER A 165 1.68 -6.71 -13.19
CA SER A 165 1.91 -8.07 -13.73
C SER A 165 1.15 -9.15 -12.96
N ILE A 166 0.71 -8.88 -11.72
CA ILE A 166 -0.07 -9.82 -10.90
C ILE A 166 -1.46 -10.13 -11.49
N ALA A 167 -1.94 -9.33 -12.45
CA ALA A 167 -3.15 -9.60 -13.22
C ALA A 167 -3.10 -10.99 -13.89
N ASP A 168 -1.96 -11.35 -14.48
CA ASP A 168 -1.72 -12.59 -15.21
C ASP A 168 -0.31 -13.11 -14.90
N THR A 169 -0.03 -13.28 -13.61
CA THR A 169 1.26 -13.80 -13.15
C THR A 169 1.30 -15.33 -13.17
N THR A 170 2.47 -15.89 -12.92
CA THR A 170 2.66 -17.35 -12.81
C THR A 170 2.98 -17.76 -11.37
N ARG A 171 2.88 -19.06 -11.10
CA ARG A 171 3.28 -19.70 -9.84
C ARG A 171 4.71 -19.35 -9.45
N GLU A 172 5.57 -19.05 -10.43
CA GLU A 172 6.93 -18.61 -10.16
C GLU A 172 6.94 -17.36 -9.28
N TYR A 173 6.11 -16.37 -9.57
CA TYR A 173 6.11 -15.07 -8.89
C TYR A 173 5.13 -15.01 -7.72
N ASP A 174 3.96 -15.65 -7.83
CA ASP A 174 3.05 -15.84 -6.69
C ASP A 174 2.29 -17.17 -6.81
N VAL A 175 2.46 -18.08 -5.84
CA VAL A 175 1.83 -19.41 -5.89
C VAL A 175 0.30 -19.38 -5.73
N HIS A 176 -0.25 -18.34 -5.10
CA HIS A 176 -1.68 -18.20 -4.86
C HIS A 176 -2.37 -17.54 -6.06
N MET A 177 -1.79 -16.46 -6.59
CA MET A 177 -2.38 -15.68 -7.68
C MET A 177 -1.95 -16.13 -9.09
N GLY A 178 -0.90 -16.96 -9.21
CA GLY A 178 -0.43 -17.46 -10.49
C GLY A 178 -1.52 -18.25 -11.25
N THR A 179 -1.68 -17.94 -12.54
CA THR A 179 -2.71 -18.55 -13.41
C THR A 179 -2.44 -20.03 -13.74
N ASP A 180 -1.21 -20.49 -13.57
CA ASP A 180 -0.78 -21.89 -13.58
C ASP A 180 -0.65 -22.50 -12.16
N GLY A 181 -1.14 -21.78 -11.15
CA GLY A 181 -1.09 -22.12 -9.73
C GLY A 181 -2.47 -22.09 -9.07
N GLY A 182 -2.61 -21.30 -8.00
CA GLY A 182 -3.86 -21.16 -7.26
C GLY A 182 -4.95 -20.36 -7.99
N ASP A 183 -4.56 -19.46 -8.91
CA ASP A 183 -5.41 -18.53 -9.66
C ASP A 183 -6.54 -17.89 -8.82
N VAL A 184 -6.20 -17.42 -7.63
CA VAL A 184 -7.17 -16.71 -6.77
C VAL A 184 -7.14 -15.20 -7.02
N ASP A 185 -8.30 -14.55 -6.86
CA ASP A 185 -8.42 -13.08 -6.83
C ASP A 185 -8.13 -12.53 -5.42
N CYS A 186 -7.88 -11.22 -5.33
CA CYS A 186 -7.61 -10.52 -4.06
C CYS A 186 -8.68 -10.81 -2.99
N VAL A 187 -9.95 -10.77 -3.40
CA VAL A 187 -11.13 -10.99 -2.54
C VAL A 187 -11.29 -12.45 -2.08
N PHE A 188 -10.40 -13.35 -2.48
CA PHE A 188 -10.33 -14.69 -1.88
C PHE A 188 -9.80 -14.63 -0.44
N CYS A 189 -8.80 -13.78 -0.19
CA CYS A 189 -8.23 -13.53 1.13
C CYS A 189 -8.84 -12.27 1.77
N HIS A 190 -8.97 -11.19 0.99
CA HIS A 190 -9.53 -9.91 1.39
C HIS A 190 -11.04 -9.85 1.12
N ASP A 191 -11.82 -10.73 1.75
CA ASP A 191 -13.29 -10.73 1.58
C ASP A 191 -13.93 -9.62 2.43
N VAL A 192 -15.18 -9.31 2.12
CA VAL A 192 -16.03 -8.48 2.96
C VAL A 192 -16.56 -9.29 4.15
N ASP A 193 -16.90 -8.63 5.25
CA ASP A 193 -17.56 -9.30 6.38
C ASP A 193 -18.94 -9.84 5.98
N ARG A 194 -19.26 -11.04 6.49
CA ARG A 194 -20.51 -11.76 6.20
C ARG A 194 -21.17 -12.32 7.45
N ASP A 195 -22.50 -12.40 7.43
CA ASP A 195 -23.27 -13.10 8.46
C ASP A 195 -23.20 -14.63 8.32
N GLY A 196 -23.83 -15.35 9.26
CA GLY A 196 -23.88 -16.82 9.25
C GLY A 196 -24.62 -17.44 8.05
N ASP A 197 -25.37 -16.65 7.30
CA ASP A 197 -26.07 -17.03 6.07
C ASP A 197 -25.29 -16.60 4.81
N PHE A 198 -24.03 -16.14 4.98
CA PHE A 198 -23.11 -15.66 3.95
C PHE A 198 -23.53 -14.36 3.23
N ASN A 199 -24.47 -13.60 3.80
CA ASN A 199 -24.82 -12.28 3.27
C ASN A 199 -23.76 -11.26 3.70
N PRO A 200 -23.32 -10.35 2.81
CA PRO A 200 -22.41 -9.28 3.19
C PRO A 200 -23.08 -8.36 4.22
N THR A 201 -22.37 -8.08 5.31
CA THR A 201 -22.80 -7.15 6.37
C THR A 201 -22.09 -5.80 6.29
N SER A 202 -21.08 -5.70 5.42
CA SER A 202 -20.24 -4.54 5.17
C SER A 202 -19.71 -4.60 3.74
N HIS A 203 -19.38 -3.46 3.13
CA HIS A 203 -18.58 -3.31 1.91
C HIS A 203 -17.13 -2.92 2.24
N GLY A 204 -16.77 -2.87 3.53
CA GLY A 204 -15.40 -2.84 3.99
C GLY A 204 -14.66 -4.11 3.57
N ILE A 205 -13.47 -3.93 3.00
CA ILE A 205 -12.63 -5.01 2.49
C ILE A 205 -11.69 -5.45 3.61
N GLY A 206 -11.76 -6.73 3.97
CA GLY A 206 -11.00 -7.27 5.09
C GLY A 206 -9.48 -7.11 4.93
N GLY A 207 -8.83 -6.88 6.07
CA GLY A 207 -7.40 -6.56 6.16
C GLY A 207 -7.18 -5.14 6.71
N MET A 208 -5.92 -4.84 7.03
CA MET A 208 -5.57 -3.57 7.66
C MET A 208 -5.30 -2.49 6.61
N ALA A 209 -6.34 -1.77 6.18
CA ALA A 209 -6.19 -0.63 5.29
C ALA A 209 -5.23 0.40 5.91
N TYR A 210 -4.29 0.88 5.09
CA TYR A 210 -3.17 1.73 5.53
C TYR A 210 -2.34 1.13 6.67
N HIS A 211 -2.41 -0.17 6.95
CA HIS A 211 -1.82 -0.81 8.14
C HIS A 211 -2.32 -0.19 9.47
N SER A 212 -3.52 0.40 9.49
CA SER A 212 -4.02 1.10 10.68
C SER A 212 -5.53 0.96 10.89
N ASN A 213 -6.30 0.78 9.82
CA ASN A 213 -7.75 0.87 9.85
C ASN A 213 -8.34 -0.52 9.67
N ASP A 214 -9.28 -0.88 10.55
CA ASP A 214 -10.03 -2.13 10.48
C ASP A 214 -11.30 -1.91 9.63
N GLU A 215 -11.38 -2.64 8.52
CA GLU A 215 -12.55 -2.68 7.64
C GLU A 215 -13.17 -4.08 7.54
N GLY A 216 -12.75 -5.01 8.41
CA GLY A 216 -13.17 -6.40 8.41
C GLY A 216 -12.00 -7.37 8.48
N ASN A 217 -12.32 -8.66 8.60
CA ASN A 217 -11.31 -9.70 8.74
C ASN A 217 -10.88 -10.26 7.37
N MET A 218 -9.56 -10.41 7.17
CA MET A 218 -9.03 -11.17 6.03
C MET A 218 -8.59 -12.58 6.46
N LYS A 219 -8.38 -13.46 5.48
CA LYS A 219 -7.77 -14.76 5.72
C LYS A 219 -6.26 -14.65 5.89
N TYR A 220 -5.74 -15.41 6.84
CA TYR A 220 -4.33 -15.59 7.13
C TYR A 220 -3.82 -16.93 6.61
N CYS A 221 -2.49 -17.08 6.61
CA CYS A 221 -1.84 -18.33 6.23
C CYS A 221 -2.43 -19.53 7.00
N THR A 222 -2.70 -19.37 8.29
CA THR A 222 -3.21 -20.43 9.17
C THR A 222 -4.67 -20.80 8.96
N ASP A 223 -5.45 -19.96 8.26
CA ASP A 223 -6.85 -20.28 7.93
C ASP A 223 -6.93 -21.32 6.80
N CYS A 224 -5.86 -21.46 6.01
CA CYS A 224 -5.77 -22.40 4.89
C CYS A 224 -4.69 -23.48 5.10
N HIS A 225 -3.64 -23.18 5.87
CA HIS A 225 -2.50 -24.06 6.08
C HIS A 225 -2.33 -24.42 7.56
N SER A 226 -2.26 -25.72 7.85
CA SER A 226 -1.88 -26.17 9.19
C SER A 226 -0.39 -25.90 9.45
N PRO A 227 0.03 -25.45 10.65
CA PRO A 227 1.45 -25.42 11.01
C PRO A 227 2.16 -26.79 10.85
N SER A 228 1.41 -27.89 10.97
CA SER A 228 1.91 -29.26 10.78
C SER A 228 2.21 -29.64 9.32
N VAL A 229 2.04 -28.72 8.37
CA VAL A 229 2.41 -28.94 6.95
C VAL A 229 3.90 -29.21 6.76
N HIS A 230 4.74 -28.92 7.76
CA HIS A 230 6.18 -29.16 7.74
C HIS A 230 6.61 -30.51 8.34
N ASP A 231 5.71 -31.21 9.02
CA ASP A 231 6.03 -32.45 9.73
C ASP A 231 6.56 -33.54 8.78
N GLY A 232 7.66 -34.19 9.15
CA GLY A 232 8.34 -35.23 8.38
C GLY A 232 9.10 -34.74 7.14
N LYS A 233 9.22 -33.42 6.95
CA LYS A 233 9.97 -32.82 5.82
C LYS A 233 11.34 -32.33 6.27
N PRO A 234 12.32 -32.18 5.36
CA PRO A 234 13.64 -31.66 5.70
C PRO A 234 13.62 -30.32 6.46
N VAL A 235 12.67 -29.43 6.15
CA VAL A 235 12.50 -28.12 6.77
C VAL A 235 11.97 -28.17 8.22
N GLU A 236 11.45 -29.30 8.70
CA GLU A 236 10.86 -29.43 10.04
C GLU A 236 11.81 -28.95 11.15
N ILE A 237 13.11 -29.26 11.03
CA ILE A 237 14.11 -28.83 12.01
C ILE A 237 14.29 -27.31 12.05
N ILE A 238 14.22 -26.64 10.89
CA ILE A 238 14.31 -25.17 10.82
C ILE A 238 13.05 -24.58 11.42
N PHE A 239 11.89 -25.05 11.00
CA PHE A 239 10.59 -24.55 11.47
C PHE A 239 10.43 -24.71 12.98
N SER A 240 10.77 -25.87 13.54
CA SER A 240 10.67 -26.13 14.98
C SER A 240 11.71 -25.39 15.84
N SER A 241 12.85 -25.00 15.25
CA SER A 241 13.90 -24.24 15.95
C SER A 241 13.69 -22.72 15.88
N HIS A 242 12.86 -22.23 14.97
CA HIS A 242 12.62 -20.79 14.74
C HIS A 242 11.16 -20.41 15.02
N THR A 243 10.78 -20.48 16.29
CA THR A 243 9.38 -20.26 16.72
C THR A 243 8.90 -18.83 16.63
N THR A 244 9.79 -17.88 16.32
CA THR A 244 9.52 -16.44 16.24
C THR A 244 9.42 -15.92 14.81
N LEU A 245 9.55 -16.76 13.77
CA LEU A 245 9.44 -16.34 12.37
C LEU A 245 7.99 -16.43 11.88
N ALA A 246 7.50 -15.36 11.26
CA ALA A 246 6.25 -15.41 10.50
C ALA A 246 6.40 -16.26 9.23
N CYS A 247 5.29 -16.79 8.71
CA CYS A 247 5.29 -17.62 7.50
C CYS A 247 5.93 -16.88 6.32
N GLN A 248 5.63 -15.58 6.20
CA GLN A 248 6.11 -14.70 5.15
C GLN A 248 7.65 -14.61 5.10
N VAL A 249 8.35 -14.70 6.25
CA VAL A 249 9.82 -14.62 6.28
C VAL A 249 10.46 -15.73 5.44
N CYS A 250 9.96 -16.95 5.58
CA CYS A 250 10.50 -18.10 4.84
C CYS A 250 9.93 -18.20 3.43
N HIS A 251 8.69 -17.75 3.23
CA HIS A 251 7.95 -17.95 1.98
C HIS A 251 8.04 -16.77 0.99
N ILE A 252 8.58 -15.63 1.40
CA ILE A 252 8.87 -14.47 0.54
C ILE A 252 10.37 -14.15 0.64
N PRO A 253 11.23 -14.95 -0.02
CA PRO A 253 12.67 -14.76 0.07
C PRO A 253 13.11 -13.39 -0.47
N THR A 254 12.46 -12.93 -1.53
CA THR A 254 12.64 -11.61 -2.14
C THR A 254 11.29 -11.11 -2.66
N PHE A 255 11.13 -9.79 -2.79
CA PHE A 255 10.02 -9.16 -3.51
C PHE A 255 10.53 -8.36 -4.71
N ALA A 256 9.63 -7.74 -5.49
CA ALA A 256 9.95 -7.09 -6.76
C ALA A 256 10.65 -8.07 -7.72
N ARG A 257 10.14 -9.30 -7.76
CA ARG A 257 10.78 -10.41 -8.48
C ARG A 257 10.60 -10.32 -9.99
N GLU A 258 9.43 -9.86 -10.43
CA GLU A 258 9.10 -9.66 -11.84
C GLU A 258 9.20 -8.19 -12.27
N THR A 259 8.80 -7.26 -11.39
CA THR A 259 8.74 -5.82 -11.68
C THR A 259 9.55 -5.07 -10.63
N SER A 260 10.50 -4.22 -11.07
CA SER A 260 11.37 -3.46 -10.17
C SER A 260 10.55 -2.52 -9.27
N THR A 261 11.08 -2.23 -8.09
CA THR A 261 10.47 -1.29 -7.14
C THR A 261 11.43 -0.20 -6.74
N LYS A 262 10.90 0.96 -6.37
CA LYS A 262 11.71 2.07 -5.88
C LYS A 262 12.18 1.74 -4.47
N VAL A 263 13.48 1.82 -4.23
CA VAL A 263 14.11 1.55 -2.93
C VAL A 263 14.77 2.79 -2.32
N PHE A 264 14.82 3.90 -3.06
CA PHE A 264 15.27 5.18 -2.53
C PHE A 264 14.60 6.35 -3.25
N TRP A 265 14.35 7.45 -2.56
CA TRP A 265 13.83 8.69 -3.15
C TRP A 265 14.41 9.93 -2.44
N ASP A 266 15.22 10.71 -3.17
CA ASP A 266 15.76 11.99 -2.71
C ASP A 266 15.11 13.20 -3.41
N TRP A 267 14.18 13.85 -2.71
CA TRP A 267 13.52 15.09 -3.15
C TRP A 267 14.46 16.31 -3.15
N SER A 268 15.58 16.28 -2.44
CA SER A 268 16.51 17.41 -2.33
C SER A 268 17.22 17.76 -3.64
N THR A 269 17.20 16.82 -4.59
CA THR A 269 17.78 16.99 -5.93
C THR A 269 16.77 17.49 -6.97
N ALA A 270 15.50 17.64 -6.61
CA ALA A 270 14.45 18.12 -7.52
C ALA A 270 14.67 19.60 -7.91
N GLY A 271 14.21 19.98 -9.10
CA GLY A 271 14.13 21.38 -9.56
C GLY A 271 14.97 21.72 -10.78
N ASP A 272 15.90 20.85 -11.21
CA ASP A 272 16.68 21.07 -12.43
C ASP A 272 15.94 20.58 -13.67
N LYS A 273 15.21 21.48 -14.33
CA LYS A 273 14.43 21.18 -15.54
C LYS A 273 15.29 20.85 -16.76
N GLU A 274 16.57 21.20 -16.74
CA GLU A 274 17.50 21.00 -17.86
C GLU A 274 18.34 19.74 -17.69
N ALA A 275 18.33 19.12 -16.51
CA ALA A 275 19.02 17.87 -16.26
C ALA A 275 18.47 16.75 -17.15
N GLU A 276 19.37 15.89 -17.61
CA GLU A 276 19.00 14.66 -18.31
C GLU A 276 18.16 13.77 -17.39
N GLN A 277 17.27 12.96 -17.98
CA GLN A 277 16.52 11.93 -17.26
C GLN A 277 17.18 10.57 -17.56
N PRO A 278 18.26 10.20 -16.84
CA PRO A 278 18.84 8.87 -16.94
C PRO A 278 17.83 7.80 -16.55
N THR A 279 18.03 6.60 -17.08
CA THR A 279 17.26 5.42 -16.74
C THR A 279 18.09 4.45 -15.92
N ASP A 280 17.42 3.61 -15.15
CA ASP A 280 18.05 2.52 -14.41
C ASP A 280 18.71 1.53 -15.40
N PRO A 281 19.96 1.10 -15.17
CA PRO A 281 20.64 0.16 -16.06
C PRO A 281 20.01 -1.24 -16.09
N ASP A 282 19.45 -1.68 -14.97
CA ASP A 282 18.82 -3.00 -14.82
C ASP A 282 17.33 -2.95 -15.20
N ASP A 283 16.69 -1.78 -15.12
CA ASP A 283 15.35 -1.52 -15.66
C ASP A 283 15.27 -0.20 -16.47
N PRO A 284 15.57 -0.22 -17.78
CA PRO A 284 15.55 0.99 -18.62
C PRO A 284 14.17 1.65 -18.77
N THR A 285 13.10 1.04 -18.27
CA THR A 285 11.76 1.66 -18.22
C THR A 285 11.61 2.65 -17.07
N ARG A 286 12.53 2.61 -16.09
CA ARG A 286 12.53 3.45 -14.89
C ARG A 286 13.53 4.58 -15.06
N VAL A 287 13.09 5.81 -14.86
CA VAL A 287 14.01 6.94 -14.69
C VAL A 287 14.65 6.90 -13.31
N THR A 288 15.91 7.30 -13.19
CA THR A 288 16.62 7.48 -11.90
C THR A 288 16.68 8.95 -11.47
N TYR A 289 16.25 9.87 -12.34
CA TYR A 289 16.04 11.27 -12.00
C TYR A 289 14.83 11.85 -12.76
N ASP A 290 14.03 12.66 -12.06
CA ASP A 290 12.97 13.47 -12.65
C ASP A 290 12.95 14.85 -11.98
N TRP A 291 13.01 15.95 -12.75
CA TRP A 291 13.10 17.29 -12.18
C TRP A 291 11.96 17.64 -11.23
N MET A 292 10.77 17.04 -11.39
CA MET A 292 9.62 17.28 -10.52
C MET A 292 9.77 16.60 -9.16
N LYS A 293 10.67 15.61 -9.04
CA LYS A 293 10.66 14.62 -7.96
C LYS A 293 12.03 14.33 -7.35
N GLY A 294 13.11 14.62 -8.05
CA GLY A 294 14.48 14.35 -7.63
C GLY A 294 14.99 12.99 -8.09
N THR A 295 15.81 12.35 -7.27
CA THR A 295 16.59 11.15 -7.62
C THR A 295 15.96 9.90 -7.02
N PHE A 296 16.06 8.78 -7.73
CA PHE A 296 15.53 7.47 -7.31
C PHE A 296 16.55 6.37 -7.53
N ASP A 297 16.52 5.36 -6.66
CA ASP A 297 17.10 4.05 -6.93
C ASP A 297 16.00 2.99 -7.06
N TRP A 298 16.23 2.03 -7.94
CA TRP A 298 15.32 0.92 -8.21
C TRP A 298 16.05 -0.41 -7.97
N ALA A 299 15.28 -1.44 -7.67
CA ALA A 299 15.83 -2.78 -7.53
C ALA A 299 14.81 -3.86 -7.90
N PHE A 300 15.32 -4.96 -8.43
CA PHE A 300 14.64 -6.26 -8.52
C PHE A 300 15.09 -7.17 -7.39
N ASN A 301 14.28 -8.18 -7.08
CA ASN A 301 14.63 -9.26 -6.13
C ASN A 301 15.15 -8.72 -4.79
N VAL A 302 14.47 -7.71 -4.26
CA VAL A 302 14.85 -7.06 -3.01
C VAL A 302 14.63 -8.03 -1.86
N ARG A 303 15.66 -8.24 -1.04
CA ARG A 303 15.54 -9.00 0.20
C ARG A 303 14.79 -8.16 1.23
N PRO A 304 13.73 -8.68 1.88
CA PRO A 304 13.04 -7.94 2.92
C PRO A 304 13.94 -7.67 4.13
N THR A 305 13.79 -6.48 4.69
CA THR A 305 14.29 -6.14 6.01
C THR A 305 13.41 -6.81 7.06
N LEU A 306 14.00 -7.51 8.02
CA LEU A 306 13.27 -8.24 9.05
C LEU A 306 13.16 -7.41 10.32
N LEU A 307 11.93 -7.25 10.84
CA LEU A 307 11.65 -6.53 12.08
C LEU A 307 10.67 -7.32 12.94
N TYR A 308 10.72 -7.09 14.25
CA TYR A 308 9.70 -7.59 15.17
C TYR A 308 8.40 -6.80 15.02
N GLN A 309 7.29 -7.52 15.10
CA GLN A 309 5.95 -6.95 15.17
C GLN A 309 5.11 -7.74 16.16
N GLU A 310 4.30 -7.05 16.97
CA GLU A 310 3.31 -7.68 17.83
C GLU A 310 2.39 -8.61 17.02
N ARG A 311 2.14 -9.82 17.53
CA ARG A 311 1.17 -10.73 16.91
C ARG A 311 -0.22 -10.42 17.45
N HIS A 312 -1.01 -9.66 16.69
CA HIS A 312 -2.41 -9.41 17.05
C HIS A 312 -3.32 -10.60 16.66
N PRO A 313 -4.38 -10.93 17.44
CA PRO A 313 -5.26 -12.06 17.16
C PRO A 313 -5.98 -12.01 15.81
N ASP A 314 -6.21 -10.81 15.28
CA ASP A 314 -6.83 -10.54 13.98
C ASP A 314 -5.79 -10.34 12.87
N GLY A 315 -4.49 -10.47 13.16
CA GLY A 315 -3.42 -10.80 12.22
C GLY A 315 -2.42 -9.72 11.76
N TYR A 316 -2.46 -8.48 12.26
CA TYR A 316 -1.29 -7.57 12.21
C TYR A 316 -1.11 -6.75 13.48
N GLY A 317 0.15 -6.55 13.88
CA GLY A 317 0.50 -5.73 15.05
C GLY A 317 0.41 -4.24 14.80
N LYS A 318 0.54 -3.48 15.89
CA LYS A 318 0.57 -2.02 15.87
C LYS A 318 1.75 -1.47 15.07
N TRP A 319 1.65 -0.20 14.72
CA TRP A 319 2.63 0.58 13.98
C TRP A 319 2.89 1.91 14.68
N GLU A 320 4.15 2.32 14.66
CA GLU A 320 4.51 3.72 14.86
C GLU A 320 4.39 4.44 13.51
N LYS A 321 3.72 5.59 13.48
CA LYS A 321 3.50 6.37 12.26
C LYS A 321 3.68 7.86 12.46
N MET A 322 4.17 8.51 11.41
CA MET A 322 4.23 9.95 11.26
C MET A 322 2.85 10.48 10.84
N LEU A 323 2.19 11.19 11.75
CA LEU A 323 0.86 11.76 11.61
C LEU A 323 0.95 13.28 11.72
N ILE A 324 0.30 13.97 10.78
CA ILE A 324 0.23 15.43 10.73
C ILE A 324 -0.28 15.99 12.07
N ASN A 325 0.42 16.97 12.65
CA ASN A 325 0.12 17.63 13.93
C ASN A 325 0.07 16.73 15.18
N ALA A 326 0.52 15.47 15.08
CA ALA A 326 0.49 14.53 16.19
C ALA A 326 1.88 13.93 16.48
N THR A 327 2.54 13.40 15.45
CA THR A 327 3.86 12.75 15.55
C THR A 327 4.80 13.19 14.43
N ASP A 328 4.54 14.36 13.85
CA ASP A 328 5.30 14.92 12.72
C ASP A 328 6.63 15.59 13.10
N GLY A 329 6.92 15.69 14.40
CA GLY A 329 8.19 16.19 14.93
C GLY A 329 9.28 15.12 15.01
N PHE A 330 10.55 15.55 14.90
CA PHE A 330 11.70 14.65 15.01
C PHE A 330 12.87 15.26 15.80
N THR A 331 13.72 14.39 16.37
CA THR A 331 14.94 14.79 17.11
C THR A 331 16.20 14.05 16.64
N GLU A 332 16.04 13.03 15.80
CA GLU A 332 17.11 12.16 15.30
C GLU A 332 16.91 11.92 13.81
N GLN A 333 17.98 11.50 13.12
CA GLN A 333 17.94 11.08 11.72
C GLN A 333 18.60 9.71 11.55
N PRO A 334 18.11 8.85 10.63
CA PRO A 334 16.97 9.11 9.74
C PRO A 334 15.63 9.18 10.50
N VAL A 335 14.73 10.07 10.05
CA VAL A 335 13.39 10.23 10.63
C VAL A 335 12.54 9.02 10.25
N VAL A 336 12.03 8.29 11.25
CA VAL A 336 11.20 7.10 11.02
C VAL A 336 9.76 7.53 10.72
N LEU A 337 9.32 7.35 9.48
CA LEU A 337 7.96 7.72 9.06
C LEU A 337 6.91 6.65 9.36
N ALA A 338 7.30 5.38 9.25
CA ALA A 338 6.48 4.26 9.68
C ALA A 338 7.36 3.06 9.98
N ARG A 339 7.10 2.36 11.08
CA ARG A 339 7.69 1.06 11.40
C ARG A 339 6.71 0.20 12.20
N PRO A 340 6.79 -1.14 12.15
CA PRO A 340 6.06 -1.97 13.09
C PRO A 340 6.41 -1.57 14.52
N ALA A 341 5.40 -1.52 15.38
CA ALA A 341 5.60 -1.32 16.81
C ALA A 341 6.00 -2.65 17.45
N GLY A 342 6.93 -2.55 18.39
CA GLY A 342 7.46 -3.68 19.13
C GLY A 342 8.89 -4.05 18.75
N ASP A 343 9.43 -4.94 19.56
CA ASP A 343 10.81 -5.39 19.55
C ASP A 343 10.91 -6.84 20.03
N ARG A 344 12.12 -7.38 20.14
CA ARG A 344 12.36 -8.73 20.64
C ARG A 344 11.91 -8.98 22.08
N PHE A 345 11.65 -7.93 22.86
CA PHE A 345 11.19 -8.01 24.25
C PHE A 345 9.66 -7.91 24.36
N THR A 346 9.00 -7.59 23.25
CA THR A 346 7.55 -7.47 23.16
C THR A 346 6.91 -8.87 23.25
N PRO A 347 6.08 -9.15 24.27
CA PRO A 347 5.54 -10.49 24.48
C PRO A 347 4.75 -11.00 23.27
N GLY A 348 5.16 -12.15 22.72
CA GLY A 348 4.48 -12.76 21.58
C GLY A 348 4.75 -12.10 20.23
N ALA A 349 5.66 -11.12 20.15
CA ALA A 349 6.11 -10.56 18.89
C ALA A 349 6.80 -11.63 18.03
N MET A 350 6.57 -11.52 16.73
CA MET A 350 7.18 -12.37 15.70
C MET A 350 7.97 -11.48 14.75
N ILE A 351 8.92 -12.07 14.03
CA ILE A 351 9.69 -11.43 12.98
C ILE A 351 8.91 -11.53 11.67
N TYR A 352 8.71 -10.39 11.02
CA TYR A 352 8.03 -10.27 9.72
C TYR A 352 8.94 -9.59 8.68
N PRO A 353 8.70 -9.84 7.38
CA PRO A 353 9.41 -9.16 6.30
C PRO A 353 8.79 -7.80 5.96
N PHE A 354 9.64 -6.81 5.78
CA PHE A 354 9.27 -5.46 5.39
C PHE A 354 10.13 -4.96 4.23
N LYS A 355 9.52 -4.18 3.33
CA LYS A 355 10.26 -3.31 2.44
C LYS A 355 10.74 -2.11 3.23
N GLU A 356 12.05 -1.92 3.29
CA GLU A 356 12.65 -0.68 3.75
C GLU A 356 12.70 0.33 2.59
N MET A 357 12.26 1.55 2.85
CA MET A 357 12.28 2.66 1.91
C MET A 357 13.01 3.82 2.58
N PRO A 358 14.33 3.97 2.43
CA PRO A 358 15.04 5.20 2.75
C PRO A 358 14.67 6.33 1.78
N GLY A 359 14.81 7.57 2.23
CA GLY A 359 14.59 8.73 1.39
C GLY A 359 15.07 10.03 2.01
N LYS A 360 14.80 11.13 1.32
CA LYS A 360 15.10 12.47 1.80
C LYS A 360 14.03 13.45 1.34
N GLN A 361 13.43 14.16 2.29
CA GLN A 361 12.23 14.96 2.03
C GLN A 361 12.21 16.26 2.86
N PRO A 362 11.41 17.26 2.48
CA PRO A 362 11.43 18.56 3.13
C PRO A 362 10.90 18.51 4.57
N ALA A 363 11.50 19.34 5.42
CA ALA A 363 11.12 19.55 6.80
C ALA A 363 11.37 21.02 7.20
N ASP A 364 10.71 21.48 8.26
CA ASP A 364 10.95 22.79 8.85
C ASP A 364 12.32 22.82 9.54
N ALA A 365 13.18 23.78 9.16
CA ALA A 365 14.54 23.88 9.66
C ALA A 365 14.66 24.35 11.12
N VAL A 366 13.61 24.98 11.65
CA VAL A 366 13.58 25.57 13.00
C VAL A 366 12.77 24.71 13.96
N ASN A 367 11.60 24.24 13.52
CA ASN A 367 10.67 23.49 14.35
C ASN A 367 10.97 21.99 14.39
N ASN A 368 11.82 21.47 13.51
CA ASN A 368 12.10 20.04 13.32
C ASN A 368 10.81 19.22 13.11
N ILE A 369 10.00 19.63 12.13
CA ILE A 369 8.75 18.97 11.74
C ILE A 369 8.83 18.56 10.28
N VAL A 370 8.44 17.33 9.95
CA VAL A 370 8.29 16.89 8.56
C VAL A 370 7.08 17.60 7.95
N LEU A 371 7.30 18.34 6.87
CA LEU A 371 6.29 19.20 6.28
C LEU A 371 5.56 18.52 5.12
N VAL A 372 4.28 18.82 4.97
CA VAL A 372 3.52 18.48 3.77
C VAL A 372 3.77 19.52 2.67
N PRO A 373 4.26 19.13 1.48
CA PRO A 373 4.39 20.03 0.34
C PRO A 373 3.16 20.01 -0.56
N HIS A 374 2.78 21.17 -1.08
CA HIS A 374 1.90 21.29 -2.24
C HIS A 374 2.66 20.98 -3.52
N LEU A 375 2.46 19.78 -4.08
CA LEU A 375 3.19 19.30 -5.26
C LEU A 375 2.41 19.55 -6.55
N TYR A 376 1.11 19.23 -6.54
CA TYR A 376 0.31 19.10 -7.76
C TYR A 376 -0.51 20.35 -8.11
N PRO A 377 -0.36 20.93 -9.31
CA PRO A 377 -1.19 22.05 -9.72
C PRO A 377 -2.63 21.62 -9.99
N GLY A 378 -3.60 22.36 -9.46
CA GLY A 378 -5.03 22.12 -9.69
C GLY A 378 -5.78 21.58 -8.47
N SER A 379 -5.09 21.37 -7.35
CA SER A 379 -5.69 21.25 -6.01
C SER A 379 -5.66 22.59 -5.28
N ASP A 380 -6.02 22.62 -4.00
CA ASP A 380 -6.11 23.86 -3.24
C ASP A 380 -4.75 24.54 -3.07
N GLY A 381 -4.68 25.83 -3.39
CA GLY A 381 -3.47 26.66 -3.28
C GLY A 381 -2.90 27.08 -4.65
N PRO A 382 -2.16 28.20 -4.74
CA PRO A 382 -1.59 28.65 -6.01
C PRO A 382 -0.14 28.17 -6.24
N ASN A 383 0.53 27.59 -5.25
CA ASN A 383 1.98 27.46 -5.22
C ASN A 383 2.52 26.03 -5.40
N ALA A 384 1.88 25.23 -6.24
CA ALA A 384 2.31 23.87 -6.51
C ALA A 384 3.77 23.78 -6.99
N TYR A 385 4.58 22.92 -6.35
CA TYR A 385 5.98 22.70 -6.69
C TYR A 385 6.18 22.27 -8.15
N TRP A 386 5.34 21.38 -8.69
CA TRP A 386 5.46 20.93 -10.09
C TRP A 386 5.12 22.01 -11.12
N ALA A 387 4.59 23.16 -10.69
CA ALA A 387 4.41 24.34 -11.55
C ALA A 387 5.53 25.37 -11.35
N LEU A 388 5.84 25.70 -10.09
CA LEU A 388 6.69 26.85 -9.76
C LEU A 388 8.15 26.50 -9.45
N THR A 389 8.45 25.23 -9.16
CA THR A 389 9.79 24.77 -8.72
C THR A 389 10.32 25.55 -7.50
N ASP A 390 9.42 25.93 -6.58
CA ASP A 390 9.74 26.67 -5.36
C ASP A 390 9.27 25.89 -4.13
N TRP A 391 10.21 25.31 -3.39
CA TRP A 391 9.90 24.54 -2.18
C TRP A 391 9.32 25.41 -1.07
N ASN A 392 9.76 26.65 -0.92
CA ASN A 392 9.31 27.50 0.17
C ASN A 392 7.83 27.85 0.01
N LEU A 393 7.41 28.16 -1.22
CA LEU A 393 6.01 28.44 -1.52
C LEU A 393 5.14 27.17 -1.44
N ALA A 394 5.64 26.03 -1.93
CA ALA A 394 4.94 24.75 -1.85
C ALA A 394 4.70 24.29 -0.40
N LEU A 395 5.70 24.47 0.46
CA LEU A 395 5.61 24.14 1.89
C LEU A 395 4.72 25.13 2.64
N GLN A 396 4.70 26.40 2.23
CA GLN A 396 3.79 27.40 2.78
C GLN A 396 2.32 27.03 2.52
N ASP A 397 1.98 26.61 1.30
CA ASP A 397 0.62 26.16 0.96
C ASP A 397 0.23 24.92 1.76
N GLY A 398 1.10 23.91 1.80
CA GLY A 398 0.85 22.68 2.54
C GLY A 398 0.65 22.92 4.04
N ALA A 399 1.56 23.69 4.67
CA ALA A 399 1.44 24.07 6.07
C ALA A 399 0.18 24.89 6.38
N ALA A 400 -0.26 25.74 5.45
CA ALA A 400 -1.49 26.52 5.62
C ALA A 400 -2.74 25.62 5.62
N GLN A 401 -2.80 24.61 4.75
CA GLN A 401 -3.95 23.70 4.69
C GLN A 401 -3.95 22.70 5.85
N THR A 402 -2.77 22.21 6.27
CA THR A 402 -2.63 21.24 7.37
C THR A 402 -2.57 21.88 8.75
N ALA A 403 -2.47 23.21 8.84
CA ALA A 403 -2.20 23.95 10.07
C ALA A 403 -0.88 23.57 10.79
N GLN A 404 0.07 22.96 10.06
CA GLN A 404 1.41 22.74 10.59
C GLN A 404 2.14 24.08 10.79
N PRO A 405 2.92 24.25 11.88
CA PRO A 405 3.75 25.42 12.03
C PRO A 405 4.88 25.41 10.99
N TYR A 406 4.98 26.48 10.20
CA TYR A 406 6.09 26.69 9.27
C TYR A 406 6.83 27.98 9.59
N SER A 407 8.13 27.87 9.82
CA SER A 407 9.04 28.98 10.16
C SER A 407 9.37 29.88 8.97
N GLY A 408 9.10 29.42 7.75
CA GLY A 408 9.56 30.07 6.53
C GLY A 408 10.99 29.64 6.13
N GLU A 409 11.59 28.69 6.85
CA GLU A 409 12.86 28.07 6.52
C GLU A 409 12.69 26.54 6.46
N TYR A 410 13.23 25.92 5.41
CA TYR A 410 13.17 24.48 5.24
C TYR A 410 14.55 23.87 5.06
N THR A 411 14.64 22.59 5.37
CA THR A 411 15.78 21.72 5.08
C THR A 411 15.27 20.41 4.50
N PHE A 412 16.18 19.54 4.08
CA PHE A 412 15.85 18.17 3.71
C PHE A 412 16.45 17.22 4.73
N VAL A 413 15.62 16.33 5.28
CA VAL A 413 16.02 15.34 6.28
C VAL A 413 15.97 13.95 5.69
N GLU A 414 16.90 13.11 6.12
CA GLU A 414 16.88 11.68 5.80
C GLU A 414 15.69 11.04 6.50
N THR A 415 14.98 10.16 5.80
CA THR A 415 13.81 9.45 6.30
C THR A 415 13.90 7.96 6.01
N VAL A 416 13.22 7.16 6.81
CA VAL A 416 13.02 5.73 6.55
C VAL A 416 11.56 5.36 6.80
N MET A 417 11.00 4.55 5.91
CA MET A 417 9.65 4.01 6.03
C MET A 417 9.69 2.51 5.76
N TYR A 418 9.04 1.73 6.62
CA TYR A 418 8.84 0.30 6.42
C TYR A 418 7.42 0.02 5.90
N LEU A 419 7.31 -0.91 4.96
CA LEU A 419 6.04 -1.39 4.43
C LEU A 419 5.98 -2.91 4.57
N SER A 420 4.85 -3.45 5.01
CA SER A 420 4.72 -4.90 5.12
C SER A 420 4.77 -5.57 3.74
N VAL A 421 5.38 -6.75 3.68
CA VAL A 421 5.49 -7.59 2.48
C VAL A 421 4.69 -8.87 2.73
N ASN A 422 3.66 -9.12 1.92
CA ASN A 422 2.71 -10.22 2.14
C ASN A 422 2.37 -11.02 0.88
N HIS A 423 2.67 -10.49 -0.30
CA HIS A 423 2.43 -11.11 -1.60
C HIS A 423 3.76 -11.56 -2.23
N GLU A 424 3.69 -12.05 -3.47
CA GLU A 424 4.81 -12.70 -4.16
C GLU A 424 5.29 -13.96 -3.42
N ILE A 425 4.33 -14.72 -2.84
CA ILE A 425 4.65 -15.97 -2.15
C ILE A 425 5.33 -16.92 -3.14
N ALA A 426 6.60 -17.25 -2.88
CA ALA A 426 7.41 -18.03 -3.80
C ALA A 426 7.04 -19.52 -3.78
N PRO A 427 7.34 -20.26 -4.88
CA PRO A 427 7.36 -21.71 -4.85
C PRO A 427 8.12 -22.27 -3.65
N LYS A 428 7.61 -23.35 -3.05
CA LYS A 428 8.27 -23.99 -1.89
C LYS A 428 9.75 -24.32 -2.13
N GLU A 429 10.13 -24.59 -3.38
CA GLU A 429 11.51 -24.88 -3.80
C GLU A 429 12.47 -23.70 -3.62
N GLN A 430 11.92 -22.48 -3.54
CA GLN A 430 12.66 -21.22 -3.35
C GLN A 430 12.50 -20.67 -1.92
N ALA A 431 11.62 -21.26 -1.12
CA ALA A 431 11.43 -20.85 0.27
C ALA A 431 12.70 -21.13 1.09
N TYR A 432 13.01 -20.23 2.03
CA TYR A 432 14.12 -20.43 2.95
C TYR A 432 13.91 -21.69 3.77
N GLY A 433 15.00 -22.42 4.00
CA GLY A 433 14.97 -23.67 4.74
C GLY A 433 14.48 -24.88 3.95
N TYR A 434 14.15 -24.75 2.65
CA TYR A 434 13.69 -25.87 1.82
C TYR A 434 14.64 -27.08 1.86
N GLY A 435 15.96 -26.84 1.89
CA GLY A 435 17.01 -27.86 1.98
C GLY A 435 17.22 -28.46 3.38
N GLY A 436 16.40 -28.10 4.38
CA GLY A 436 16.60 -28.48 5.77
C GLY A 436 17.88 -27.89 6.33
N ALA A 437 18.61 -28.62 7.18
CA ALA A 437 19.82 -28.10 7.85
C ALA A 437 20.94 -27.61 6.91
N ALA A 438 20.93 -27.95 5.62
CA ALA A 438 21.87 -27.37 4.65
C ALA A 438 21.52 -25.92 4.26
N SER A 439 20.29 -25.48 4.52
CA SER A 439 19.73 -24.17 4.21
C SER A 439 19.81 -23.18 5.38
N CYS A 440 20.56 -23.48 6.45
CA CYS A 440 20.76 -22.50 7.53
C CYS A 440 21.38 -21.19 7.00
N THR A 441 22.19 -21.29 5.94
CA THR A 441 22.84 -20.14 5.30
C THR A 441 21.91 -19.25 4.50
N ASP A 442 20.64 -19.63 4.35
CA ASP A 442 19.62 -18.76 3.75
C ASP A 442 19.40 -17.49 4.60
N CYS A 443 19.61 -17.61 5.93
CA CYS A 443 19.49 -16.52 6.89
C CYS A 443 20.78 -16.25 7.70
N HIS A 444 21.57 -17.29 8.00
CA HIS A 444 22.75 -17.20 8.84
C HIS A 444 24.04 -17.06 8.01
N GLY A 445 25.00 -16.28 8.52
CA GLY A 445 26.24 -15.95 7.84
C GLY A 445 26.08 -14.95 6.70
N ALA A 446 27.20 -14.37 6.26
CA ALA A 446 27.33 -13.57 5.03
C ALA A 446 26.31 -12.42 4.86
N ASP A 447 26.07 -11.64 5.91
CA ASP A 447 25.29 -10.38 5.90
C ASP A 447 23.89 -10.51 5.25
N GLN A 448 23.27 -11.70 5.31
CA GLN A 448 21.95 -11.94 4.72
C GLN A 448 20.82 -11.25 5.49
N ILE A 449 20.96 -11.18 6.82
CA ILE A 449 20.03 -10.56 7.76
C ILE A 449 20.81 -9.55 8.60
N ASP A 450 20.28 -8.33 8.72
CA ASP A 450 20.77 -7.38 9.70
C ASP A 450 20.20 -7.72 11.09
N PHE A 451 20.91 -8.58 11.81
CA PHE A 451 20.54 -8.96 13.17
C PHE A 451 20.59 -7.77 14.15
N THR A 452 21.34 -6.71 13.84
CA THR A 452 21.40 -5.53 14.72
C THR A 452 20.11 -4.74 14.68
N LEU A 453 19.44 -4.70 13.54
CA LEU A 453 18.12 -4.08 13.39
C LEU A 453 17.01 -4.85 14.13
N LEU A 454 17.19 -6.15 14.34
CA LEU A 454 16.36 -6.98 15.22
C LEU A 454 16.64 -6.74 16.72
N GLY A 455 17.57 -5.85 17.06
CA GLY A 455 17.99 -5.56 18.44
C GLY A 455 18.97 -6.58 19.00
N CYS A 456 19.63 -7.37 18.14
CA CYS A 456 20.58 -8.41 18.55
C CYS A 456 22.03 -7.96 18.36
N THR A 457 22.93 -8.59 19.10
CA THR A 457 24.37 -8.33 19.05
C THR A 457 25.04 -8.90 17.80
N GLY A 458 24.34 -9.77 17.06
CA GLY A 458 24.78 -10.35 15.80
C GLY A 458 24.03 -11.64 15.48
N ASP A 459 24.51 -12.34 14.47
CA ASP A 459 23.99 -13.65 14.05
C ASP A 459 24.13 -14.70 15.17
N PRO A 460 23.03 -15.36 15.62
CA PRO A 460 23.08 -16.45 16.60
C PRO A 460 24.04 -17.59 16.23
N PHE A 461 24.19 -17.87 14.93
CA PHE A 461 25.10 -18.91 14.44
C PHE A 461 26.57 -18.53 14.65
N SER A 462 26.86 -17.23 14.74
CA SER A 462 28.18 -16.66 14.99
C SER A 462 28.39 -16.20 16.45
N GLY A 463 27.45 -16.54 17.36
CA GLY A 463 27.53 -16.21 18.79
C GLY A 463 26.80 -14.94 19.21
N GLY A 464 25.95 -14.37 18.34
CA GLY A 464 25.01 -13.31 18.71
C GLY A 464 23.89 -13.81 19.63
N ASP A 465 23.13 -12.88 20.20
CA ASP A 465 22.12 -13.12 21.25
C ASP A 465 20.67 -13.12 20.74
N CYS A 466 20.47 -13.21 19.42
CA CYS A 466 19.12 -13.34 18.85
C CYS A 466 18.52 -14.71 19.25
N PRO A 467 17.25 -14.74 19.70
CA PRO A 467 16.59 -15.95 20.19
C PRO A 467 16.23 -16.95 19.10
#